data_AF-A0A967WH41-F1
#
_entry.id   AF-A0A967WH41-F1
#
_cell.length_a   1.000
_cell.length_b   1.000
_cell.length_c   1.000
_cell.angle_alpha   90.00
_cell.angle_beta   90.00
_cell.angle_gamma   90.00
#
_symmetry.space_group_name_H-M   'P 1'
#
loop_
_entity.id
_entity.type
_entity.pdbx_description
1 polymer ?
#
loop_
_entity_poly.entity_id
_entity_poly.type
_entity_poly.pdbx_seq_one_letter_code
_entity_poly.pdbx_strand_id
1 'polypeptide(L)'
;MAKKSRRVRKKGRQVRLSSTQMVLPEGSEAAGSSFATAAARSAPKVSDLREEYRYVIADLKRIGIIAVAMLAVLIVLALVLT
;
A
#
# COMPACT_ATOMS: atom_id res chain seq x y z
N MET A 1 44.61 -28.52 -9.66
CA MET A 1 43.23 -28.90 -9.29
C MET A 1 42.73 -28.00 -8.18
N ALA A 2 41.72 -27.17 -8.42
CA ALA A 2 41.12 -26.29 -7.40
C ALA A 2 39.60 -26.43 -7.43
N LYS A 3 39.04 -27.07 -6.40
CA LYS A 3 37.58 -27.24 -6.22
C LYS A 3 36.98 -25.95 -5.67
N LYS A 4 36.33 -25.15 -6.52
CA LYS A 4 35.53 -23.97 -6.12
C LYS A 4 34.04 -24.23 -6.41
N SER A 5 33.37 -25.05 -5.59
CA SER A 5 31.97 -25.44 -5.83
C SER A 5 31.02 -25.05 -4.67
N ARG A 6 31.05 -23.78 -4.22
CA ARG A 6 30.09 -23.31 -3.19
C ARG A 6 29.35 -22.01 -3.54
N ARG A 7 29.27 -21.61 -4.82
CA ARG A 7 28.48 -20.42 -5.23
C ARG A 7 27.60 -20.62 -6.46
N VAL A 8 27.18 -21.85 -6.76
CA VAL A 8 26.37 -22.17 -7.96
C VAL A 8 24.96 -22.71 -7.60
N ARG A 9 24.54 -22.68 -6.33
CA ARG A 9 23.20 -23.12 -5.91
C ARG A 9 22.24 -21.99 -5.49
N LYS A 10 22.33 -20.83 -6.16
CA LYS A 10 21.34 -19.74 -6.00
C LYS A 10 20.92 -19.09 -7.34
N LYS A 11 21.06 -19.82 -8.46
CA LYS A 11 20.64 -19.34 -9.80
C LYS A 11 19.63 -20.31 -10.43
N GLY A 12 18.59 -20.66 -9.68
CA GLY A 12 17.62 -21.68 -10.12
C GLY A 12 16.26 -21.64 -9.43
N ARG A 13 16.02 -20.70 -8.51
CA ARG A 13 14.66 -20.46 -8.01
C ARG A 13 14.05 -19.37 -8.88
N GLN A 14 13.47 -19.76 -10.00
CA GLN A 14 12.62 -18.87 -10.79
C GLN A 14 11.48 -18.44 -9.88
N VAL A 15 11.52 -17.18 -9.44
CA VAL A 15 10.43 -16.57 -8.68
C VAL A 15 9.28 -16.43 -9.67
N ARG A 16 8.31 -17.34 -9.59
CA ARG A 16 7.04 -17.20 -10.32
C ARG A 16 6.25 -16.09 -9.66
N LEU A 17 6.43 -14.88 -10.15
CA LEU A 17 5.56 -13.75 -9.81
C LEU A 17 4.20 -14.00 -10.47
N SER A 18 3.13 -13.91 -9.69
CA SER A 18 1.76 -14.00 -10.19
C SER A 18 1.48 -12.84 -11.15
N SER A 19 0.50 -12.98 -12.05
CA SER A 19 0.17 -11.95 -13.04
C SER A 19 -0.15 -10.59 -12.42
N THR A 20 -0.66 -10.59 -11.19
CA THR A 20 -0.91 -9.40 -10.37
C THR A 20 0.34 -8.71 -9.82
N GLN A 21 1.51 -9.37 -9.84
CA GLN A 21 2.80 -8.82 -9.40
C GLN A 21 3.66 -8.30 -10.57
N MET A 22 3.22 -8.46 -11.82
CA MET A 22 3.87 -7.84 -12.97
C MET A 22 3.21 -6.49 -13.27
N VAL A 23 3.67 -5.44 -12.61
CA VAL A 23 3.42 -4.07 -13.06
C VAL A 23 4.58 -3.69 -13.98
N LEU A 24 4.30 -3.62 -15.29
CA LEU A 24 5.24 -3.13 -16.28
C LEU A 24 5.32 -1.60 -16.16
N PRO A 25 6.48 -1.00 -15.86
CA PRO A 25 6.63 0.44 -15.95
C PRO A 25 6.61 0.84 -17.43
N GLU A 26 5.46 1.31 -17.90
CA GLU A 26 5.27 2.01 -19.18
C GLU A 26 6.06 3.33 -19.14
N GLY A 27 7.37 3.27 -19.36
CA GLY A 27 8.20 4.48 -19.32
C GLY A 27 9.69 4.25 -19.31
N SER A 28 10.23 3.62 -20.36
CA SER A 28 11.65 3.70 -20.70
C SER A 28 11.85 3.72 -22.22
N GLU A 29 11.13 4.61 -22.89
CA GLU A 29 11.53 5.06 -24.23
C GLU A 29 12.49 6.25 -24.04
N ALA A 30 13.65 6.14 -24.66
CA ALA A 30 14.76 7.07 -24.51
C ALA A 30 14.46 8.45 -25.14
N ALA A 31 14.96 9.49 -24.48
CA ALA A 31 15.38 10.80 -24.99
C ALA A 31 14.71 11.33 -26.28
N GLY A 32 13.80 12.30 -26.13
CA GLY A 32 13.33 13.17 -27.21
C GLY A 32 12.46 14.31 -26.69
N SER A 33 12.70 15.53 -27.19
CA SER A 33 12.20 16.83 -26.75
C SER A 33 10.68 17.07 -26.76
N SER A 34 10.28 18.07 -25.95
CA SER A 34 8.97 18.76 -25.88
C SER A 34 7.86 17.89 -25.27
N PHE A 35 7.19 18.29 -24.19
CA PHE A 35 6.34 19.47 -24.14
C PHE A 35 6.36 20.12 -22.75
N ALA A 36 6.73 21.40 -22.72
CA ALA A 36 6.32 22.32 -21.68
C ALA A 36 4.80 22.58 -21.81
N THR A 37 3.98 21.65 -21.30
CA THR A 37 2.53 21.84 -21.06
C THR A 37 2.04 20.93 -19.92
N ALA A 38 2.84 20.77 -18.87
CA ALA A 38 2.36 20.24 -17.59
C ALA A 38 1.83 21.35 -16.65
N ALA A 39 1.70 22.58 -17.16
CA ALA A 39 1.11 23.72 -16.47
C ALA A 39 -0.40 23.79 -16.74
N ALA A 40 -1.14 22.78 -16.27
CA ALA A 40 -2.57 22.82 -15.95
C ALA A 40 -3.06 21.41 -15.59
N ARG A 41 -2.44 20.76 -14.60
CA ARG A 41 -3.16 19.70 -13.89
C ARG A 41 -4.20 20.38 -13.02
N SER A 42 -5.41 20.45 -13.56
CA SER A 42 -6.64 20.85 -12.89
C SER A 42 -6.59 20.44 -11.43
N ALA A 43 -6.77 21.40 -10.52
CA ALA A 43 -6.92 21.12 -9.11
C ALA A 43 -7.94 19.98 -8.94
N PRO A 44 -7.63 18.91 -8.19
CA PRO A 44 -8.52 17.79 -8.05
C PRO A 44 -9.84 18.30 -7.49
N LYS A 45 -10.89 18.11 -8.28
CA LYS A 45 -12.26 18.46 -7.95
C LYS A 45 -12.57 17.77 -6.62
N VAL A 46 -12.84 18.54 -5.58
CA VAL A 46 -13.02 18.10 -4.17
C VAL A 46 -14.17 17.08 -4.01
N SER A 47 -14.86 16.74 -5.09
CA SER A 47 -16.07 15.93 -5.13
C SER A 47 -15.86 14.41 -5.15
N ASP A 48 -14.67 13.88 -5.49
CA ASP A 48 -14.52 12.42 -5.74
C ASP A 48 -13.74 11.64 -4.67
N LEU A 49 -13.25 12.34 -3.63
CA LEU A 49 -12.49 11.69 -2.55
C LEU A 49 -13.33 10.66 -1.79
N ARG A 50 -14.65 10.85 -1.75
CA ARG A 50 -15.53 9.94 -1.02
C ARG A 50 -15.74 8.61 -1.76
N GLU A 51 -15.78 8.65 -3.09
CA GLU A 51 -15.78 7.49 -3.97
C GLU A 51 -14.44 6.74 -3.85
N GLU A 52 -13.32 7.48 -3.94
CA GLU A 52 -11.97 6.90 -3.94
C GLU A 52 -11.53 6.35 -2.57
N TYR A 53 -11.97 6.97 -1.47
CA TYR A 53 -11.59 6.60 -0.10
C TYR A 53 -12.72 5.97 0.72
N ARG A 54 -13.71 5.33 0.08
CA ARG A 54 -14.86 4.75 0.79
C ARG A 54 -14.46 3.78 1.91
N TYR A 55 -13.34 3.08 1.75
CA TYR A 55 -12.78 2.18 2.76
C TYR A 55 -12.28 2.91 4.01
N VAL A 56 -11.74 4.13 3.88
CA VAL A 56 -11.28 4.92 5.03
C VAL A 56 -12.43 5.25 5.96
N ILE A 57 -13.59 5.59 5.40
CA ILE A 57 -14.79 5.88 6.19
C ILE A 57 -15.28 4.61 6.89
N ALA A 58 -15.25 3.47 6.19
CA ALA A 58 -15.63 2.19 6.78
C ALA A 58 -14.68 1.78 7.92
N ASP A 59 -13.37 1.96 7.73
CA ASP A 59 -12.36 1.64 8.73
C ASP A 59 -12.40 2.60 9.91
N LEU A 60 -12.60 3.90 9.67
CA LEU A 60 -12.76 4.87 10.75
C LEU A 60 -13.97 4.54 11.62
N LYS A 61 -15.06 4.06 11.03
CA LYS A 61 -16.23 3.57 11.77
C LYS A 61 -15.87 2.34 12.62
N ARG A 62 -15.12 1.38 12.06
CA ARG A 62 -14.65 0.19 12.80
C ARG A 62 -13.73 0.59 13.96
N ILE A 63 -12.78 1.48 13.73
CA ILE A 63 -11.87 2.02 14.76
C ILE A 63 -12.67 2.70 15.86
N GLY A 64 -13.66 3.52 15.52
CA GLY A 64 -14.55 4.16 16.49
C GLY A 64 -15.27 3.15 17.38
N ILE A 65 -15.81 2.07 16.79
CA ILE A 65 -16.45 0.97 17.54
C ILE A 65 -15.45 0.29 18.47
N ILE A 66 -14.25 -0.03 17.99
CA ILE A 66 -13.19 -0.66 18.79
C ILE A 66 -12.80 0.24 19.96
N ALA A 67 -12.64 1.55 19.71
CA ALA A 67 -12.29 2.51 20.75
C ALA A 67 -13.34 2.59 21.86
N VAL A 68 -14.64 2.63 21.49
CA VAL A 68 -15.74 2.61 22.46
C VAL A 68 -15.77 1.30 23.24
N ALA A 69 -15.57 0.17 22.58
CA ALA A 69 -15.50 -1.13 23.24
C ALA A 69 -14.33 -1.20 24.24
N MET A 70 -13.14 -0.73 23.85
CA MET A 70 -11.98 -0.65 24.72
C MET A 70 -12.26 0.26 25.93
N LEU A 71 -12.87 1.42 25.72
CA LEU A 71 -13.25 2.33 26.81
C LEU A 71 -14.22 1.66 27.78
N ALA A 72 -15.24 0.98 27.28
CA ALA A 72 -16.20 0.26 28.12
C ALA A 72 -15.52 -0.82 28.97
N VAL A 73 -14.59 -1.58 28.39
CA VAL A 73 -13.79 -2.58 29.12
C VAL A 73 -12.98 -1.91 30.23
N LEU A 74 -12.33 -0.78 29.97
CA LEU A 74 -11.57 -0.05 30.98
C LEU A 74 -12.46 0.47 32.13
N ILE A 75 -13.65 0.97 31.81
CA ILE A 75 -14.62 1.41 32.83
C ILE A 75 -15.05 0.23 33.69
N VAL A 76 -15.40 -0.91 33.08
CA VAL A 76 -15.78 -2.12 33.82
C VAL A 76 -14.64 -2.59 34.72
N LEU A 77 -13.41 -2.66 34.20
CA LEU A 77 -12.22 -3.00 34.97
C LEU A 77 -12.04 -2.06 36.17
N ALA A 78 -12.17 -0.75 35.95
CA ALA A 78 -12.05 0.23 37.01
C ALA A 78 -13.09 0.00 38.11
N LEU A 79 -14.36 -0.28 37.76
CA LEU A 79 -15.42 -0.55 38.73
C LEU A 79 -15.26 -1.88 39.47
N VAL A 80 -14.63 -2.88 38.85
CA VAL A 80 -14.40 -4.21 39.47
C VAL A 80 -13.18 -4.19 40.38
N LEU A 81 -12.17 -3.39 40.06
CA LEU A 81 -10.91 -3.29 40.79
C LEU A 81 -10.91 -2.22 41.90
N THR A 82 -11.95 -1.37 41.95
CA THR A 82 -12.26 -0.52 43.11
C THR A 82 -12.89 -1.35 44.22
#